data_AF-A0A1G2TFH6-F1
#
_entry.id   AF-A0A1G2TFH6-F1
#
_cell.length_a   1.000
_cell.length_b   1.000
_cell.length_c   1.000
_cell.angle_alpha   90.00
_cell.angle_beta   90.00
_cell.angle_gamma   90.00
#
_symmetry.space_group_name_H-M   'P 1'
#
loop_
_entity.id
_entity.type
_entity.pdbx_description
1 polymer ?
#
loop_
_entity_poly.entity_id
_entity_poly.type
_entity_poly.pdbx_seq_one_letter_code
_entity_poly.pdbx_strand_id
1 'polypeptide(L)' 'MQEKVVKSPNISVIKKQHINKWVALSTDYKKLLAVGDSLSAVLKKTKQSNKIVIKVLPDLGYAPISR' A
#
# COMPACT_ATOMS: atom_id res chain seq x y z
N MET A 1 19.93 24.19 7.44
CA MET A 1 19.94 22.80 6.93
C MET A 1 18.81 22.71 5.92
N GLN A 2 19.06 22.40 4.66
CA GLN A 2 18.00 22.27 3.66
C GLN A 2 17.23 20.98 3.91
N GLU A 3 15.96 21.11 4.28
CA GLU A 3 15.04 19.97 4.36
C GLU A 3 14.88 19.39 2.95
N LYS A 4 15.39 18.17 2.74
CA LYS A 4 15.09 17.41 1.53
C LYS A 4 13.60 17.13 1.54
N VAL A 5 12.84 17.85 0.71
CA VAL A 5 11.42 17.57 0.46
C VAL A 5 11.32 16.13 -0.05
N VAL A 6 10.91 15.22 0.84
CA VAL A 6 10.65 13.82 0.50
C VAL A 6 9.36 13.82 -0.32
N LYS A 7 9.49 13.68 -1.64
CA LYS A 7 8.31 13.53 -2.51
C LYS A 7 7.52 12.30 -2.07
N SER A 8 6.22 12.48 -1.85
CA SER A 8 5.32 11.37 -1.54
C SER A 8 5.41 10.29 -2.62
N PRO A 9 5.53 9.02 -2.26
CA PRO A 9 5.60 7.94 -3.22
C PRO A 9 4.33 7.89 -4.07
N ASN A 10 4.49 7.76 -5.38
CA ASN A 10 3.38 7.64 -6.29
C ASN A 10 2.80 6.21 -6.20
N ILE A 11 1.62 6.09 -5.60
CA ILE A 11 0.91 4.82 -5.40
C ILE A 11 -0.27 4.64 -6.37
N SER A 12 -0.28 5.31 -7.52
CA SER A 12 -1.38 5.22 -8.51
C SER A 12 -1.66 3.80 -9.03
N VAL A 13 -0.75 2.86 -8.82
CA VAL A 13 -0.96 1.43 -9.12
C VAL A 13 -2.00 0.76 -8.22
N ILE A 14 -2.31 1.36 -7.06
CA ILE A 14 -3.35 0.88 -6.15
C ILE A 14 -4.70 1.43 -6.59
N LYS A 15 -5.63 0.53 -6.88
CA LYS A 15 -7.00 0.84 -7.32
C LYS A 15 -8.00 0.52 -6.21
N LYS A 16 -9.22 1.06 -6.33
CA LYS A 16 -10.34 0.81 -5.38
C LYS A 16 -10.61 -0.68 -5.14
N GLN A 17 -10.42 -1.54 -6.15
CA GLN A 17 -10.59 -3.00 -6.02
C GLN A 17 -9.61 -3.67 -5.02
N HIS A 18 -8.57 -2.97 -4.60
CA HIS A 18 -7.60 -3.45 -3.60
C HIS A 18 -7.95 -3.01 -2.18
N ILE A 19 -9.02 -2.23 -1.97
CA ILE A 19 -9.48 -1.84 -0.63
C ILE A 19 -9.69 -3.09 0.24
N ASN A 20 -9.27 -2.99 1.51
CA ASN A 20 -9.23 -4.06 2.50
C ASN A 20 -8.28 -5.22 2.18
N LYS A 21 -7.51 -5.14 1.10
CA LYS A 21 -6.52 -6.16 0.73
C LYS A 21 -5.11 -5.72 1.10
N TRP A 22 -4.25 -6.72 1.24
CA TRP A 22 -2.82 -6.56 1.29
C TRP A 22 -2.28 -6.53 -0.14
N VAL A 23 -1.39 -5.58 -0.41
CA VAL A 23 -0.71 -5.45 -1.71
C VAL A 23 0.80 -5.43 -1.51
N ALA A 24 1.51 -6.12 -2.40
CA ALA A 24 2.97 -6.00 -2.54
C ALA A 24 3.28 -5.16 -3.77
N LEU A 25 4.16 -4.19 -3.60
CA LEU A 25 4.67 -3.30 -4.63
C LEU A 25 6.18 -3.50 -4.80
N SER A 26 6.67 -3.14 -5.98
CA SER A 26 8.10 -2.92 -6.18
C SER A 26 8.61 -1.76 -5.32
N THR A 27 9.91 -1.72 -5.07
CA THR A 27 10.55 -0.68 -4.25
C THR A 27 10.43 0.73 -4.84
N ASP A 28 10.19 0.84 -6.14
CA ASP A 28 9.94 2.09 -6.84
C ASP A 28 8.45 2.48 -6.90
N TYR A 29 7.56 1.70 -6.27
CA TYR A 29 6.10 1.89 -6.22
C TYR A 29 5.38 1.84 -7.58
N LYS A 30 6.08 1.54 -8.68
CA LYS A 30 5.54 1.57 -10.04
C LYS A 30 4.87 0.28 -10.49
N LYS A 31 5.08 -0.83 -9.76
CA LYS A 31 4.54 -2.14 -10.14
C LYS A 31 3.84 -2.81 -8.97
N LEU A 32 2.66 -3.37 -9.25
CA LEU A 32 1.94 -4.25 -8.35
C LEU A 32 2.47 -5.68 -8.52
N LEU A 33 3.09 -6.22 -7.49
CA LEU A 33 3.69 -7.56 -7.50
C LEU A 33 2.69 -8.64 -7.09
N ALA A 34 1.88 -8.38 -6.06
CA ALA A 34 0.88 -9.33 -5.58
C ALA A 34 -0.25 -8.65 -4.80
N VAL A 35 -1.39 -9.33 -4.72
CA VAL A 35 -2.55 -8.96 -3.90
C VAL A 35 -3.06 -10.19 -3.15
N GLY A 36 -3.52 -10.00 -1.93
CA GLY A 36 -4.12 -11.05 -1.12
C GLY A 36 -4.89 -10.50 0.07
N ASP A 37 -5.73 -11.34 0.67
CA ASP A 37 -6.57 -10.95 1.80
C ASP A 37 -5.81 -10.92 3.14
N SER A 38 -4.64 -11.54 3.19
CA SER A 38 -3.74 -11.53 4.35
C SER A 38 -2.30 -11.21 3.96
N LEU A 39 -1.54 -10.67 4.92
CA LEU A 39 -0.12 -10.40 4.77
C LEU A 39 0.64 -11.67 4.35
N SER A 40 0.37 -12.80 5.02
CA SER A 40 1.02 -14.09 4.74
C SER A 40 0.77 -14.57 3.31
N ALA A 41 -0.45 -14.37 2.78
CA ALA A 41 -0.78 -14.75 1.41
C ALA A 41 0.03 -13.92 0.39
N VAL A 42 0.21 -12.62 0.65
CA VAL A 42 1.01 -11.73 -0.20
C VAL A 42 2.49 -12.07 -0.13
N LEU A 43 3.02 -12.36 1.06
CA LEU A 43 4.41 -12.74 1.26
C LEU A 43 4.74 -14.06 0.54
N LYS A 44 3.86 -15.06 0.61
CA LYS A 44 4.02 -16.34 -0.10
C LYS A 44 3.98 -16.19 -1.62
N LYS A 45 3.11 -15.31 -2.15
CA LYS A 45 3.00 -15.04 -3.59
C LYS A 45 4.21 -14.30 -4.16
N THR A 46 4.91 -13.53 -3.32
CA THR A 46 5.96 -12.64 -3.79
C THR A 46 7.35 -13.18 -3.43
N LYS A 47 8.03 -13.81 -4.40
CA LYS A 47 9.37 -14.39 -4.21
C LYS A 47 10.52 -13.37 -4.14
N GLN A 48 10.27 -12.11 -4.46
CA GLN A 48 11.28 -11.04 -4.38
C GLN A 48 11.55 -10.66 -2.91
N SER A 49 12.84 -10.55 -2.57
CA SER A 49 13.30 -10.17 -1.23
C SER A 49 13.03 -8.70 -0.91
N ASN A 50 13.23 -7.81 -1.90
CA ASN A 50 12.98 -6.37 -1.76
C ASN A 50 11.62 -6.01 -2.35
N LYS A 51 10.65 -5.78 -1.48
CA LYS A 51 9.27 -5.40 -1.82
C LYS A 51 8.65 -4.55 -0.71
N ILE A 52 7.69 -3.72 -1.09
CA ILE A 52 6.94 -2.89 -0.16
C ILE A 52 5.57 -3.50 0.01
N VAL A 53 5.18 -3.81 1.24
CA VAL A 53 3.88 -4.43 1.53
C VAL A 53 3.04 -3.47 2.35
N ILE A 54 1.83 -3.18 1.87
CA ILE A 54 0.91 -2.25 2.53
C ILE A 54 -0.51 -2.82 2.53
N LYS A 55 -1.26 -2.50 3.59
CA LYS A 55 -2.70 -2.77 3.67
C LYS A 55 -3.44 -1.56 3.12
N VAL A 56 -4.27 -1.77 2.10
CA VAL A 56 -5.08 -0.70 1.54
C VAL A 56 -6.31 -0.55 2.42
N LEU A 57 -6.40 0.58 3.11
CA LEU A 57 -7.55 0.90 3.95
C LEU A 57 -8.66 1.54 3.11
N PRO A 58 -9.93 1.35 3.49
CA PRO A 58 -11.02 2.11 2.92
C PRO A 58 -10.86 3.59 3.32
N ASP A 59 -11.41 4.47 2.50
CA ASP A 59 -11.51 5.89 2.82
C ASP A 59 -12.59 6.06 3.90
N LEU A 60 -12.17 5.88 5.15
CA LEU A 60 -13.00 6.10 6.31
C LEU A 60 -12.84 7.56 6.71
N GLY A 61 -13.74 8.40 6.20
CA GLY A 61 -13.89 9.76 6.71
C GLY A 61 -14.25 9.68 8.19
N TYR A 62 -13.27 9.90 9.07
CA TYR A 62 -13.52 10.01 10.50
C TYR A 62 -14.27 11.32 10.74
N ALA A 63 -15.59 11.22 10.93
CA ALA A 63 -16.42 12.31 11.42
C ALA A 63 -16.63 12.08 12.93
N PRO A 64 -15.90 12.77 13.82
CA PRO A 64 -16.20 12.70 15.24
C PRO A 64 -17.60 13.28 15.45
N ILE A 65 -18.54 12.44 15.88
CA ILE A 65 -19.84 12.91 16.34
C ILE A 65 -19.55 13.67 17.62
N SER A 66 -19.51 15.00 17.53
CA SER A 66 -19.46 15.87 18.71
C SER A 66 -20.78 15.66 19.43
N ARG A 67 -20.72 15.03 20.61
CA ARG A 67 -21.88 14.84 21.49
C ARG A 67 -21.91 15.95 22.51
#